data_AF-A0A365T8G6-F1
#
_entry.id   AF-A0A365T8G6-F1
#
_cell.length_a   1.000
_cell.length_b   1.000
_cell.length_c   1.000
_cell.angle_alpha   90.00
_cell.angle_beta   90.00
_cell.angle_gamma   90.00
#
_symmetry.space_group_name_H-M   'P 1'
#
loop_
_entity.id
_entity.type
_entity.pdbx_description
1 polymer ?
#
loop_
_entity_poly.entity_id
_entity_poly.type
_entity_poly.pdbx_seq_one_letter_code
_entity_poly.pdbx_strand_id
1 'polypeptide(L)' 'MSMDITGSHETEDSAMADTRCRNCDAFITPQFARVFGNNHNEVYGCFECMTATEVKKGRANHPEEAERAREELRQ' A
#
# COMPACT_ATOMS: atom_id res chain seq x y z
N MET A 1 -32.68 -31.95 -3.99
CA MET A 1 -31.34 -31.97 -4.60
C MET A 1 -30.61 -30.75 -4.09
N SER A 2 -29.41 -30.95 -3.58
CA SER A 2 -28.66 -30.08 -2.67
C SER A 2 -28.39 -28.69 -3.22
N MET A 3 -28.28 -27.73 -2.30
CA MET A 3 -27.92 -26.33 -2.54
C MET A 3 -26.41 -26.22 -2.71
N ASP A 4 -25.95 -25.54 -3.76
CA ASP A 4 -24.58 -25.02 -3.84
C ASP A 4 -24.64 -23.49 -3.95
N ILE A 5 -24.81 -22.86 -2.78
CA ILE A 5 -24.42 -21.47 -2.54
C ILE A 5 -22.91 -21.45 -2.28
N THR A 6 -22.10 -21.66 -3.33
CA THR A 6 -20.68 -21.34 -3.27
C THR A 6 -20.49 -19.97 -3.89
N GLY A 7 -20.56 -18.96 -3.02
CA GLY A 7 -20.03 -17.65 -3.32
C GLY A 7 -18.54 -17.78 -3.59
N SER A 8 -18.16 -17.59 -4.83
CA SER A 8 -16.81 -17.28 -5.24
C SER A 8 -16.89 -15.96 -5.99
N HIS A 9 -17.02 -14.87 -5.24
CA HIS A 9 -16.57 -13.56 -5.72
C HIS A 9 -15.05 -13.66 -5.86
N GLU A 10 -14.64 -14.32 -6.94
CA GLU A 10 -13.32 -14.22 -7.50
C GLU A 10 -13.22 -12.76 -7.95
N THR A 11 -12.64 -11.91 -7.09
CA THR A 11 -12.16 -10.60 -7.48
C THR A 11 -10.94 -10.79 -8.38
N GLU A 12 -11.19 -11.39 -9.54
CA GLU A 12 -10.26 -11.49 -10.64
C GLU A 12 -10.44 -10.24 -11.51
N ASP A 13 -9.30 -9.69 -11.94
CA ASP A 13 -9.18 -8.64 -12.95
C ASP A 13 -9.39 -7.16 -12.53
N SER A 14 -8.55 -6.69 -11.61
CA SER A 14 -8.24 -5.25 -11.48
C SER A 14 -6.76 -5.05 -11.16
N ALA A 15 -5.90 -5.52 -12.08
CA ALA A 15 -4.48 -5.17 -12.19
C ALA A 15 -3.74 -4.99 -10.85
N MET A 16 -3.45 -6.11 -10.18
CA MET A 16 -2.48 -6.38 -9.09
C MET A 16 -1.75 -5.16 -8.47
N ALA A 17 -2.49 -4.21 -7.91
CA ALA A 17 -1.88 -3.23 -7.02
C ALA A 17 -1.48 -3.96 -5.74
N ASP A 18 -0.23 -3.79 -5.31
CA ASP A 18 0.23 -4.37 -4.06
C ASP A 18 -0.63 -3.83 -2.91
N THR A 19 -1.24 -4.74 -2.16
CA THR A 19 -2.13 -4.39 -1.03
C THR A 19 -1.37 -4.34 0.29
N ARG A 20 -0.03 -4.41 0.25
CA ARG A 20 0.83 -4.34 1.43
C ARG A 20 1.85 -3.22 1.30
N CYS A 21 2.07 -2.53 2.41
CA CYS A 21 3.21 -1.62 2.53
C CYS A 21 4.49 -2.43 2.68
N ARG A 22 5.47 -2.22 1.79
CA ARG A 22 6.75 -2.95 1.76
C ARG A 22 7.70 -2.63 2.93
N ASN A 23 7.38 -1.64 3.75
CA ASN A 23 8.22 -1.21 4.87
C ASN A 23 7.71 -1.68 6.24
N CYS A 24 6.39 -1.74 6.45
CA CYS A 24 5.79 -2.14 7.72
C CYS A 24 4.77 -3.28 7.60
N ASP A 25 4.57 -3.81 6.39
CA ASP A 25 3.72 -4.96 6.11
C ASP A 25 2.22 -4.74 6.38
N ALA A 26 1.82 -3.51 6.73
CA ALA A 26 0.44 -3.10 6.93
C ALA A 26 -0.37 -3.17 5.63
N PHE A 27 -1.68 -3.41 5.79
CA PHE A 27 -2.62 -3.44 4.68
C PHE A 27 -2.87 -2.04 4.12
N ILE A 28 -2.87 -1.92 2.79
CA ILE A 28 -3.23 -0.72 2.04
C ILE A 28 -4.26 -1.05 0.96
N THR A 29 -5.07 -0.06 0.60
CA THR A 29 -6.06 -0.26 -0.47
C THR A 29 -5.39 -0.16 -1.84
N PRO A 30 -5.94 -0.82 -2.88
CA PRO A 30 -5.47 -0.65 -4.26
C PRO A 30 -5.46 0.82 -4.72
N GLN A 31 -6.44 1.61 -4.26
CA GLN A 31 -6.50 3.04 -4.57
C GLN A 31 -5.35 3.82 -3.89
N PHE A 32 -4.95 3.42 -2.69
CA PHE A 32 -3.80 4.01 -2.02
C PHE A 32 -2.52 3.79 -2.83
N ALA A 33 -2.29 2.55 -3.27
CA ALA A 33 -1.13 2.18 -4.09
C ALA A 33 -1.06 2.94 -5.42
N ARG A 34 -2.20 3.21 -6.06
CA ARG A 34 -2.26 4.00 -7.30
C ARG A 34 -1.89 5.47 -7.10
N VAL A 35 -2.20 6.06 -5.95
CA VAL A 35 -2.00 7.50 -5.69
C VAL A 35 -0.63 7.78 -5.08
N PHE A 36 -0.18 6.90 -4.19
CA PHE A 36 1.02 7.12 -3.38
C PHE A 36 2.14 6.10 -3.63
N GLY A 37 1.88 5.08 -4.43
CA GLY A 37 2.89 4.13 -4.85
C GLY A 37 3.71 4.61 -6.04
N ASN A 38 4.68 3.81 -6.44
CA ASN A 38 5.48 4.04 -7.64
C ASN A 38 4.73 3.63 -8.92
N ASN A 39 5.41 3.69 -10.06
CA ASN A 39 4.86 3.27 -11.35
C ASN A 39 4.45 1.78 -11.42
N HIS A 40 4.82 0.99 -10.42
CA HIS A 40 4.46 -0.42 -10.28
C HIS A 40 3.39 -0.65 -9.20
N ASN A 41 2.78 0.42 -8.66
CA ASN A 41 1.85 0.38 -7.53
C ASN A 41 2.48 -0.19 -6.25
N GLU A 42 3.79 -0.06 -6.07
CA GLU A 42 4.47 -0.46 -4.83
C GLU A 42 4.53 0.72 -3.87
N VAL A 43 4.27 0.45 -2.59
CA VAL A 43 4.24 1.46 -1.52
C VAL A 43 5.25 1.10 -0.45
N TYR A 44 6.20 1.99 -0.23
CA TYR A 44 7.23 1.90 0.80
C TYR A 44 6.87 2.71 2.06
N GLY A 45 5.78 3.47 2.01
CA GLY A 45 5.30 4.26 3.15
C GLY A 45 3.78 4.35 3.26
N CYS A 46 3.20 3.93 4.38
CA CYS A 46 1.77 4.07 4.65
C CYS A 46 1.52 4.91 5.91
N PHE A 47 0.26 5.22 6.21
CA PHE A 47 -0.11 6.03 7.38
C PHE A 47 0.17 5.35 8.74
N GLU A 48 0.41 4.03 8.76
CA GLU A 48 0.82 3.33 9.98
C GLU A 48 2.28 3.56 10.34
N CYS A 49 3.15 3.79 9.34
CA CYS A 49 4.60 3.92 9.54
C CYS A 49 5.17 5.30 9.17
N MET A 50 4.36 6.18 8.58
CA MET A 50 4.74 7.52 8.13
C MET A 50 3.61 8.52 8.37
N THR A 51 3.95 9.80 8.50
CA THR A 51 2.94 10.86 8.64
C THR A 51 2.23 11.14 7.33
N ALA A 52 1.01 11.68 7.41
CA ALA A 52 0.26 12.08 6.22
C ALA A 52 0.99 13.13 5.37
N THR A 53 1.75 14.01 6.00
CA THR A 53 2.59 15.02 5.33
C THR A 53 3.66 14.36 4.46
N GLU A 54 4.30 13.32 4.97
CA GLU A 54 5.36 12.58 4.29
C GLU A 54 4.89 11.81 3.06
N VAL A 55 3.76 11.14 3.22
CA VAL A 55 3.09 10.46 2.10
C VAL A 55 2.72 11.47 1.01
N LYS A 56 2.16 12.63 1.40
CA LYS A 56 1.78 13.72 0.46
C LYS A 56 2.96 14.37 -0.25
N LYS A 57 4.14 14.40 0.37
CA LYS A 57 5.40 14.86 -0.27
C LYS A 57 5.95 13.85 -1.28
N GLY A 58 5.32 12.68 -1.41
CA GLY A 58 5.76 11.62 -2.32
C GLY A 58 6.83 10.69 -1.73
N ARG A 59 7.15 10.80 -0.43
CA ARG A 59 8.19 9.96 0.22
C ARG A 59 7.77 8.48 0.32
N ALA A 60 6.51 8.17 0.07
CA ALA A 60 5.95 6.82 0.15
C ALA A 60 6.26 5.91 -1.06
N ASN A 61 6.70 6.47 -2.19
CA ASN A 61 6.88 5.70 -3.44
C ASN A 61 8.31 5.19 -3.66
N HIS A 62 9.27 5.55 -2.79
CA HIS A 62 10.67 5.18 -2.93
C HIS A 62 11.21 4.61 -1.61
N PRO A 63 11.92 3.47 -1.63
CA PRO A 63 12.40 2.81 -0.42
C PRO A 63 13.29 3.73 0.44
N GLU A 64 14.29 4.38 -0.16
CA GLU A 64 15.25 5.23 0.56
C GLU A 64 14.58 6.49 1.16
N GLU A 65 13.59 7.05 0.46
CA GLU A 65 12.86 8.24 0.92
C GLU A 65 11.94 7.89 2.09
N ALA A 66 11.29 6.72 2.02
CA ALA A 66 10.43 6.22 3.08
C ALA A 66 11.21 5.87 4.35
N GLU A 67 12.41 5.29 4.19
CA GLU A 67 13.31 4.99 5.31
C GLU A 67 13.81 6.28 5.97
N ARG A 68 14.31 7.24 5.17
CA ARG A 68 14.78 8.53 5.68
C ARG A 68 13.68 9.29 6.43
N ALA A 69 12.49 9.36 5.85
CA ALA A 69 11.32 9.99 6.48
C ALA A 69 10.98 9.36 7.84
N ARG A 70 11.14 8.04 7.97
CA ARG A 70 10.86 7.33 9.22
C ARG A 70 11.94 7.57 10.26
N GLU A 71 13.20 7.62 9.84
CA GLU A 71 14.32 7.93 10.74
C GLU A 71 14.22 9.36 11.27
N GLU A 72 13.83 10.33 10.43
CA GLU A 72 13.51 11.70 10.83
C GLU A 72 12.39 11.78 11.89
N LEU A 73 11.42 10.85 11.87
CA LEU A 73 10.34 10.79 12.87
C LEU A 73 10.74 10.10 14.16
N ARG A 74 11.82 9.30 14.13
CA ARG A 74 12.33 8.58 15.30
C ARG A 74 13.23 9.46 16.18
N GLN A 75 13.91 10.42 15.55
CA GLN A 75 14.81 11.38 16.18
C GLN A 75 14.02 12.52 16.83
#